data_AF-A0A8H3XGB5-F1
#
_entry.id   AF-A0A8H3XGB5-F1
#
_cell.length_a   1.000
_cell.length_b   1.000
_cell.length_c   1.000
_cell.angle_alpha   90.00
_cell.angle_beta   90.00
_cell.angle_gamma   90.00
#
_symmetry.space_group_name_H-M   'P 1'
#
loop_
_entity.id
_entity.type
_entity.pdbx_description
1 polymer ?
#
loop_
_entity_poly.entity_id
_entity_poly.type
_entity_poly.pdbx_seq_one_letter_code
_entity_poly.pdbx_strand_id
1 'polypeptide(L)'
;MDLPTAWNLDDKSSYLSVDESGLRVNYEGLGERQTETGAIRANHPIPPHCMLFYFEVDIIDEGENKIIGIGFCDKEFNLNRMPGWDDGSGVITEMMALHSEI
;
A
#
# COMPACT_ATOMS: atom_id res chain seq x y z
N MET A 1 -7.42 -15.42 14.27
CA MET A 1 -7.41 -14.51 13.12
C MET A 1 -6.69 -13.28 13.60
N ASP A 2 -5.59 -12.95 12.93
CA ASP A 2 -4.73 -11.86 13.33
C ASP A 2 -5.21 -10.55 12.69
N LEU A 3 -4.99 -9.43 13.38
CA LEU A 3 -5.32 -8.10 12.87
C LEU A 3 -4.13 -7.54 12.07
N PRO A 4 -4.37 -6.69 11.06
CA PRO A 4 -3.31 -5.91 10.45
C PRO A 4 -2.65 -5.02 11.52
N THR A 5 -1.34 -5.20 11.71
CA THR A 5 -0.55 -4.45 12.70
C THR A 5 0.69 -3.81 12.12
N ALA A 6 1.10 -4.22 10.92
CA ALA A 6 2.28 -3.71 10.22
C ALA A 6 2.14 -3.92 8.71
N TRP A 7 3.06 -3.33 7.94
CA TRP A 7 3.21 -3.62 6.52
C TRP A 7 3.83 -5.00 6.28
N ASN A 8 3.48 -5.62 5.16
CA ASN A 8 3.99 -6.93 4.78
C ASN A 8 5.30 -6.79 3.99
N LEU A 9 6.39 -7.33 4.55
CA LEU A 9 7.73 -7.26 3.93
C LEU A 9 7.85 -8.10 2.65
N ASP A 10 7.03 -9.15 2.54
CA ASP A 10 7.03 -10.08 1.40
C ASP A 10 5.98 -9.70 0.34
N ASP A 11 5.05 -8.80 0.67
CA ASP A 11 3.90 -8.44 -0.17
C ASP A 11 3.88 -6.94 -0.47
N LYS A 12 4.94 -6.52 -1.17
CA LYS A 12 5.21 -5.14 -1.56
C LYS A 12 5.89 -5.05 -2.92
N SER A 13 5.80 -3.91 -3.58
CA SER A 13 6.61 -3.60 -4.75
C SER A 13 8.11 -3.59 -4.43
N SER A 14 8.93 -3.84 -5.44
CA SER A 14 10.39 -3.70 -5.35
C SER A 14 10.84 -2.25 -5.17
N TYR A 15 9.98 -1.27 -5.47
CA TYR A 15 10.28 0.16 -5.30
C TYR A 15 10.04 0.67 -3.87
N LEU A 16 9.63 -0.20 -2.95
CA LEU A 16 9.35 0.18 -1.57
C LEU A 16 10.29 -0.51 -0.60
N SER A 17 10.75 0.24 0.40
CA SER A 17 11.38 -0.31 1.60
C SER A 17 10.52 -0.03 2.82
N VAL A 18 10.68 -0.89 3.83
CA VAL A 18 10.01 -0.76 5.12
C VAL A 18 11.08 -0.77 6.20
N ASP A 19 10.94 0.09 7.18
CA ASP A 19 11.88 0.14 8.29
C ASP A 19 11.73 -1.05 9.26
N GLU A 20 12.61 -1.13 10.25
CA GLU A 20 12.61 -2.22 11.25
C GLU A 20 11.32 -2.28 12.08
N SER A 21 10.58 -1.17 12.17
CA SER A 21 9.31 -1.12 12.91
C SER A 21 8.17 -1.79 12.14
N GLY A 22 8.30 -1.93 10.81
CA GLY A 22 7.24 -2.43 9.94
C GLY A 22 6.14 -1.40 9.68
N LEU A 23 6.26 -0.15 10.14
CA LEU A 23 5.21 0.87 10.06
C LEU A 23 5.53 2.02 9.12
N ARG A 24 6.82 2.25 8.83
CA ARG A 24 7.25 3.29 7.90
C ARG A 24 7.61 2.67 6.56
N VAL A 25 6.96 3.15 5.51
CA VAL A 25 7.29 2.82 4.13
C VAL A 25 8.01 3.99 3.48
N ASN A 26 9.05 3.72 2.69
CA ASN A 26 9.73 4.71 1.87
C ASN A 26 9.71 4.25 0.41
N TYR A 27 9.60 5.21 -0.50
CA TYR A 27 9.77 4.97 -1.92
C TYR A 27 11.24 5.08 -2.31
N GLU A 28 11.72 4.12 -3.07
CA GLU A 28 13.12 3.99 -3.52
C GLU A 28 13.23 3.81 -5.04
N GLY A 29 12.11 3.94 -5.76
CA GLY A 29 12.13 4.01 -7.22
C GLY A 29 12.72 5.33 -7.72
N LEU A 30 13.03 5.39 -9.02
CA LEU A 30 13.50 6.63 -9.65
C LEU A 30 12.34 7.56 -10.05
N GLY A 31 11.12 7.01 -10.11
CA GLY A 31 9.90 7.73 -10.48
C GLY A 31 9.97 8.44 -11.83
N GLU A 32 10.73 7.90 -12.79
CA GLU A 32 10.84 8.51 -14.12
C GLU A 32 9.67 8.13 -15.02
N ARG A 33 8.88 7.12 -14.62
CA ARG A 33 7.77 6.57 -15.42
C ARG A 33 6.59 6.25 -14.54
N GLN A 34 5.38 6.39 -15.08
CA GLN A 34 4.15 6.00 -14.38
C GLN A 34 4.14 4.51 -13.96
N THR A 35 4.89 3.67 -14.67
CA THR A 35 5.05 2.24 -14.35
C THR A 35 5.90 1.99 -13.12
N GLU A 36 6.62 2.98 -12.61
CA GLU A 36 7.42 2.91 -11.38
C GLU A 36 6.59 3.25 -10.13
N THR A 37 5.28 3.00 -10.20
CA THR A 37 4.41 3.09 -9.04
C THR A 37 4.66 1.90 -8.13
N GLY A 38 4.72 2.10 -6.81
CA GLY A 38 4.92 1.02 -5.84
C GLY A 38 3.87 0.99 -4.74
N ALA A 39 3.21 -0.16 -4.54
CA ALA A 39 2.22 -0.40 -3.49
C ALA A 39 2.70 -1.46 -2.49
N ILE A 40 2.17 -1.40 -1.27
CA ILE A 40 2.40 -2.39 -0.21
C ILE A 40 1.11 -2.73 0.51
N ARG A 41 0.93 -4.00 0.89
CA ARG A 41 -0.21 -4.47 1.70
C ARG A 41 0.15 -4.62 3.18
N ALA A 42 -0.86 -4.61 4.06
CA ALA A 42 -0.68 -4.99 5.46
C ALA A 42 -0.30 -6.49 5.59
N ASN A 43 0.27 -6.85 6.74
CA ASN A 43 0.66 -8.23 7.06
C ASN A 43 -0.52 -9.21 7.17
N HIS A 44 -1.72 -8.69 7.41
CA HIS A 44 -2.96 -9.47 7.49
C HIS A 44 -4.15 -8.71 6.90
N PRO A 45 -5.13 -9.40 6.29
CA PRO A 45 -6.38 -8.79 5.89
C PRO A 45 -7.21 -8.32 7.09
N ILE A 46 -8.08 -7.36 6.84
CA ILE A 46 -9.15 -6.95 7.75
C ILE A 46 -10.07 -8.16 7.98
N PRO A 47 -10.26 -8.60 9.24
CA PRO A 47 -11.12 -9.74 9.51
C PRO A 47 -12.58 -9.47 9.08
N PRO A 48 -13.28 -10.43 8.47
CA PRO A 48 -14.63 -10.21 7.91
C PRO A 48 -15.71 -9.93 8.97
N HIS A 49 -15.43 -10.24 10.24
CA HIS A 49 -16.30 -9.93 11.37
C HIS A 49 -16.01 -8.55 11.99
N CYS A 50 -15.05 -7.81 11.44
CA CYS A 50 -14.76 -6.44 11.82
C CYS A 50 -15.82 -5.51 11.21
N MET A 51 -16.81 -5.10 12.00
CA MET A 51 -17.87 -4.19 11.54
C MET A 51 -17.38 -2.78 11.21
N LEU A 52 -16.33 -2.34 11.89
CA LEU A 52 -15.70 -1.05 11.68
C LEU A 52 -14.19 -1.25 11.84
N PHE A 53 -13.47 -1.01 10.76
CA PHE A 53 -12.01 -0.99 10.76
C PHE A 53 -11.52 0.44 10.52
N TYR A 54 -10.47 0.81 11.24
CA TYR A 54 -9.91 2.15 11.20
C TYR A 54 -8.39 2.08 11.21
N PHE A 55 -7.76 2.90 10.37
CA PHE A 55 -6.32 3.12 10.36
C PHE A 55 -6.05 4.55 9.92
N GLU A 56 -4.89 5.06 10.31
CA GLU A 56 -4.37 6.36 9.89
C GLU A 56 -3.02 6.16 9.23
N VAL A 57 -2.70 7.06 8.31
CA VAL A 57 -1.37 7.15 7.69
C VAL A 57 -0.92 8.59 7.81
N ASP A 58 0.27 8.79 8.36
CA ASP A 58 0.92 10.09 8.42
C ASP A 58 1.82 10.28 7.20
N ILE A 59 1.67 11.39 6.48
CA ILE A 59 2.48 11.70 5.30
C ILE A 59 3.69 12.50 5.75
N ILE A 60 4.82 11.82 5.91
CA ILE A 60 6.09 12.41 6.37
C ILE A 60 6.76 13.20 5.23
N ASP A 61 6.69 12.66 4.01
CA ASP A 61 7.25 13.24 2.79
C ASP A 61 6.26 13.00 1.65
N GLU A 62 5.87 14.08 0.95
CA GLU A 62 4.97 14.03 -0.19
C GLU A 62 5.69 13.69 -1.51
N GLY A 63 7.03 13.72 -1.53
CA GLY A 63 7.82 13.55 -2.75
C GLY A 63 7.64 14.71 -3.73
N GLU A 64 8.33 14.66 -4.87
CA GLU A 64 8.32 15.76 -5.86
C GLU A 64 6.92 16.00 -6.46
N ASN A 65 6.20 14.91 -6.73
CA ASN A 65 4.96 14.94 -7.51
C ASN A 65 3.70 14.74 -6.68
N LYS A 66 3.83 14.50 -5.37
CA LYS A 66 2.73 14.47 -4.40
C LYS A 66 1.66 13.42 -4.72
N ILE A 67 2.06 12.32 -5.35
CA ILE A 67 1.15 11.24 -5.75
C ILE A 67 1.22 10.15 -4.70
N ILE A 68 0.25 10.18 -3.78
CA ILE A 68 0.11 9.19 -2.72
C ILE A 68 -1.32 8.64 -2.74
N GLY A 69 -1.42 7.32 -2.86
CA GLY A 69 -2.69 6.59 -2.79
C GLY A 69 -2.79 5.82 -1.49
N ILE A 70 -3.85 6.07 -0.72
CA ILE A 70 -4.17 5.30 0.49
C ILE A 70 -5.56 4.70 0.30
N GLY A 71 -5.68 3.41 0.59
CA GLY A 71 -6.96 2.77 0.56
C GLY A 71 -6.83 1.30 0.82
N PHE A 72 -7.59 0.53 0.07
CA PHE A 72 -7.68 -0.89 0.26
C PHE A 72 -7.70 -1.62 -1.09
N CYS A 73 -7.28 -2.89 -1.09
CA CYS A 73 -7.33 -3.76 -2.25
C CYS A 73 -7.75 -5.19 -1.89
N ASP A 74 -7.93 -6.01 -2.91
CA ASP A 74 -7.88 -7.45 -2.78
C ASP A 74 -6.42 -7.95 -2.77
N LYS A 75 -6.27 -9.25 -2.50
CA LYS A 75 -4.98 -9.93 -2.43
C LYS A 75 -4.32 -10.10 -3.81
N GLU A 76 -5.08 -10.07 -4.90
CA GLU A 76 -4.59 -10.31 -6.26
C GLU A 76 -4.16 -9.02 -6.96
N PHE A 77 -4.42 -7.86 -6.34
CA PHE A 77 -4.06 -6.55 -6.84
C PHE A 77 -2.57 -6.44 -7.19
N ASN A 78 -2.31 -5.86 -8.37
CA ASN A 78 -0.96 -5.65 -8.88
C ASN A 78 -0.27 -4.51 -8.11
N LEU A 79 0.74 -4.87 -7.32
CA LEU A 79 1.47 -3.92 -6.47
C LEU A 79 2.33 -2.89 -7.23
N ASN A 80 2.41 -2.95 -8.55
CA ASN A 80 3.08 -1.94 -9.37
C ASN A 80 2.09 -0.92 -9.97
N ARG A 81 0.91 -0.76 -9.36
CA ARG A 81 -0.17 0.08 -9.85
C ARG A 81 -0.88 0.84 -8.75
N MET A 82 -1.49 1.95 -9.13
CA MET A 82 -2.31 2.80 -8.24
C MET A 82 -3.61 2.09 -7.82
N PRO A 83 -4.01 2.20 -6.55
CA PRO A 83 -5.33 1.76 -6.10
C PRO A 83 -6.42 2.44 -6.95
N GLY A 84 -7.35 1.65 -7.50
CA GLY A 84 -8.47 2.17 -8.31
C GLY A 84 -8.18 2.40 -9.81
N TRP A 85 -6.96 2.13 -10.31
CA TRP A 85 -6.71 2.16 -11.76
C TRP A 85 -7.12 0.86 -12.48
N ASP A 86 -7.22 -0.27 -11.76
CA ASP A 86 -7.62 -1.56 -12.34
C ASP A 86 -9.09 -1.85 -12.05
N ASP A 87 -9.78 -2.44 -13.02
CA ASP A 87 -11.10 -3.02 -12.85
C ASP A 87 -10.99 -4.32 -12.04
N GLY A 88 -10.93 -4.18 -10.72
CA GLY A 88 -10.92 -5.27 -9.75
C GLY A 88 -11.99 -5.05 -8.69
N SER A 89 -13.19 -5.59 -8.93
CA SER A 89 -14.29 -5.64 -7.95
C SER A 89 -14.17 -6.86 -7.02
N GLY A 90 -12.96 -7.14 -6.55
CA GLY A 90 -12.71 -8.12 -5.50
C GLY A 90 -13.19 -7.63 -4.14
N VAL A 91 -13.42 -8.55 -3.19
CA VAL A 91 -13.68 -8.16 -1.80
C VAL A 91 -12.43 -7.46 -1.28
N ILE A 92 -12.58 -6.17 -1.02
CA ILE A 92 -11.53 -5.30 -0.56
C ILE A 92 -11.24 -5.64 0.91
N THR A 93 -10.15 -6.36 1.18
CA THR A 93 -9.80 -6.83 2.53
C THR A 93 -8.43 -6.40 3.00
N GLU A 94 -7.58 -5.86 2.13
CA GLU A 94 -6.19 -5.53 2.44
C GLU A 94 -6.01 -4.01 2.49
N MET A 95 -5.27 -3.51 3.49
CA MET A 95 -4.87 -2.09 3.56
C MET A 95 -3.68 -1.84 2.65
N MET A 96 -3.69 -0.74 1.89
CA MET A 96 -2.63 -0.43 0.93
C MET A 96 -2.28 1.06 0.94
N ALA A 97 -0.97 1.33 1.01
CA ALA A 97 -0.39 2.65 0.79
C ALA A 97 0.57 2.59 -0.41
N LEU A 98 0.66 3.70 -1.13
CA LEU A 98 1.40 3.77 -2.38
C LEU A 98 1.97 5.16 -2.61
N HIS A 99 3.13 5.19 -3.27
CA HIS A 99 3.82 6.40 -3.68
C HIS A 99 4.28 6.27 -5.14
N SER A 100 4.25 7.38 -5.89
CA SER A 100 4.84 7.51 -7.22
C SER A 100 5.47 8.89 -7.35
N GLU A 101 6.69 8.96 -7.87
CA GLU A 101 7.20 10.19 -8.48
C GLU A 101 6.93 10.06 -9.99
N ILE A 102 6.37 11.10 -10.65
CA ILE A 102 6.32 11.30 -12.11
C ILE A 102 6.51 12.78 -12.37
#